data_AF-A0A9J6ZSC0-F1
#
_entry.id   AF-A0A9J6ZSC0-F1
#
_cell.length_a   1.000
_cell.length_b   1.000
_cell.length_c   1.000
_cell.angle_alpha   90.00
_cell.angle_beta   90.00
_cell.angle_gamma   90.00
#
_symmetry.space_group_name_H-M   'P 1'
#
loop_
_entity.id
_entity.type
_entity.pdbx_description
1 polymer ?
#
loop_
_entity_poly.entity_id
_entity_poly.type
_entity_poly.pdbx_seq_one_letter_code
_entity_poly.pdbx_strand_id
1 'polypeptide(L)'
;MKILKLTLLVMATSFLVSCQKEDNLDIVQIDDFESIDVLNDNTILGKQLENPYSVENMRKALAELKSSNALKSSFIDDDFEIETTHLYVRFLPKNEEELNLLKQDTLLHFYDYPLDYEIVSPGICYHDPTLPDTVITWQYTVVAPDYNFPTITHEILSELFLIEEKDEDSNLKSATVNIPFWDMLEDKALEITGNLDETNISGGVLKASKWRPAGRITANGRAIVGCKVKARRWFTTHRGYTNTEGRFSCDGQFRRDANYSVKWERNYWSIRSGTWGQAYYNGPKQRGDWNLDITGGASLRYAFIHQAAYDYFYRNPFNTQIPFEKKWFRSELKIGYYDKLGEDKAADFAKWRNWFTFPHIRIYKGQNSDASTTAIYATTIHELAHCAHWQKIVNAKGSNRISDFINAETKLKESWARGVQREFTTRFISSTYRPSYHGDYTAIVHSLLPLGYSLRQLEDALISASTMDEWKNNIKSKYENSNKSQLDNIFDRF
;
A
#
# COMPACT_ATOMS: atom_id res chain seq x y z
N MET A 1 6.81 -49.46 -53.17
CA MET A 1 5.94 -50.18 -52.22
C MET A 1 6.42 -49.87 -50.81
N LYS A 2 5.56 -49.18 -50.04
CA LYS A 2 5.45 -49.09 -48.57
C LYS A 2 6.65 -48.66 -47.70
N ILE A 3 6.59 -47.37 -47.35
CA ILE A 3 6.75 -46.71 -46.03
C ILE A 3 7.04 -47.67 -44.85
N LEU A 4 8.14 -47.40 -44.11
CA LEU A 4 8.43 -48.01 -42.81
C LEU A 4 8.20 -46.97 -41.69
N LYS A 5 7.32 -47.34 -40.75
CA LYS A 5 6.96 -46.60 -39.54
C LYS A 5 8.09 -46.68 -38.50
N LEU A 6 8.41 -45.56 -37.85
CA LEU A 6 9.25 -45.53 -36.66
C LEU A 6 8.35 -45.44 -35.42
N THR A 7 8.39 -46.48 -34.59
CA THR A 7 7.68 -46.55 -33.31
C THR A 7 8.68 -46.38 -32.18
N LEU A 8 8.28 -45.55 -31.22
CA LEU A 8 8.90 -45.16 -29.96
C LEU A 8 9.31 -46.36 -29.08
N LEU A 9 10.47 -46.28 -28.42
CA LEU A 9 10.79 -47.10 -27.23
C LEU A 9 11.40 -46.19 -26.15
N VAL A 10 10.58 -45.90 -25.12
CA VAL A 10 10.96 -45.22 -23.88
C VAL A 10 11.67 -46.23 -22.98
N MET A 11 12.89 -45.91 -22.56
CA MET A 11 13.65 -46.73 -21.60
C MET A 11 13.36 -46.23 -20.18
N ALA A 12 12.50 -46.96 -19.47
CA ALA A 12 12.34 -46.87 -18.03
C ALA A 12 13.50 -47.62 -17.34
N THR A 13 14.15 -46.96 -16.38
CA THR A 13 14.91 -47.65 -15.32
C THR A 13 14.41 -47.14 -13.98
N SER A 14 13.58 -47.99 -13.38
CA SER A 14 13.13 -47.92 -11.99
C SER A 14 14.19 -48.48 -11.05
N PHE A 15 14.19 -48.01 -9.80
CA PHE A 15 14.40 -48.67 -8.50
C PHE A 15 14.93 -47.58 -7.55
N LEU A 16 14.26 -47.21 -6.45
CA LEU A 16 13.77 -48.09 -5.39
C LEU A 16 12.50 -47.56 -4.71
N VAL A 17 11.72 -48.54 -4.27
CA VAL A 17 10.44 -48.50 -3.58
C VAL A 17 10.62 -48.14 -2.10
N SER A 18 9.77 -47.25 -1.59
CA SER A 18 9.21 -47.35 -0.24
C SER A 18 7.72 -46.98 -0.31
N CYS A 19 6.85 -48.00 -0.41
CA CYS A 19 5.44 -47.95 -0.03
C CYS A 19 5.31 -47.47 1.44
N GLN A 20 4.25 -46.85 1.95
CA GLN A 20 2.95 -46.43 1.45
C GLN A 20 2.37 -45.51 2.54
N LYS A 21 1.90 -44.32 2.17
CA LYS A 21 0.53 -43.88 2.46
C LYS A 21 0.24 -42.73 1.52
N GLU A 22 -0.63 -43.01 0.55
CA GLU A 22 -1.23 -41.98 -0.29
C GLU A 22 -2.12 -41.14 0.62
N ASP A 23 -1.63 -39.97 1.01
CA ASP A 23 -2.52 -38.89 1.37
C ASP A 23 -3.09 -38.39 0.03
N ASN A 24 -4.33 -38.79 -0.25
CA ASN A 24 -5.20 -38.09 -1.19
C ASN A 24 -5.21 -36.62 -0.77
N LEU A 25 -4.35 -35.82 -1.40
CA LEU A 25 -4.60 -34.40 -1.54
C LEU A 25 -5.81 -34.32 -2.46
N ASP A 26 -7.00 -34.31 -1.87
CA ASP A 26 -8.20 -33.88 -2.57
C ASP A 26 -7.88 -32.51 -3.18
N ILE A 27 -7.70 -32.53 -4.50
CA ILE A 27 -7.72 -31.34 -5.33
C ILE A 27 -9.14 -30.80 -5.18
N VAL A 28 -9.34 -29.94 -4.18
CA VAL A 28 -10.56 -29.14 -4.10
C VAL A 28 -10.56 -28.29 -5.36
N GLN A 29 -11.50 -28.60 -6.26
CA GLN A 29 -11.79 -27.77 -7.42
C GLN A 29 -11.98 -26.34 -6.95
N ILE A 30 -11.17 -25.43 -7.48
CA ILE A 30 -11.31 -23.99 -7.29
C ILE A 30 -12.43 -23.55 -8.25
N ASP A 31 -13.65 -23.88 -7.90
CA ASP A 31 -14.83 -23.21 -8.43
C ASP A 31 -15.26 -22.22 -7.36
N ASP A 32 -14.93 -20.95 -7.62
CA ASP A 32 -15.64 -19.72 -7.19
C ASP A 32 -14.70 -18.52 -7.30
N PHE A 33 -14.32 -18.18 -8.54
CA PHE A 33 -13.99 -16.80 -8.89
C PHE A 33 -15.31 -16.03 -9.04
N GLU A 34 -16.00 -15.82 -7.92
CA GLU A 34 -17.10 -14.86 -7.90
C GLU A 34 -16.59 -13.46 -8.26
N SER A 35 -17.42 -12.72 -8.99
CA SER A 35 -17.18 -11.39 -9.53
C SER A 35 -16.38 -10.49 -8.58
N ILE A 36 -15.28 -9.93 -9.09
CA ILE A 36 -14.41 -8.99 -8.39
C ILE A 36 -15.20 -7.70 -8.17
N ASP A 37 -15.56 -7.48 -6.92
CA ASP A 37 -16.34 -6.33 -6.47
C ASP A 37 -15.46 -5.08 -6.51
N VAL A 38 -15.35 -4.45 -7.68
CA VAL A 38 -14.75 -3.12 -7.82
C VAL A 38 -15.73 -2.14 -7.18
N LEU A 39 -15.36 -1.58 -6.03
CA LEU A 39 -16.17 -0.62 -5.29
C LEU A 39 -16.75 0.46 -6.22
N ASN A 40 -18.05 0.77 -6.07
CA ASN A 40 -18.78 1.78 -6.86
C ASN A 40 -18.22 3.22 -6.78
N ASP A 41 -17.09 3.45 -6.11
CA ASP A 41 -16.40 4.74 -5.95
C ASP A 41 -15.12 4.80 -6.83
N ASN A 42 -15.21 4.37 -8.09
CA ASN A 42 -14.09 4.46 -9.03
C ASN A 42 -13.79 5.90 -9.42
N THR A 43 -12.51 6.19 -9.64
CA THR A 43 -12.06 7.45 -10.22
C THR A 43 -12.51 7.49 -11.67
N ILE A 44 -13.24 8.55 -12.05
CA ILE A 44 -13.72 8.75 -13.41
C ILE A 44 -12.81 9.76 -14.10
N LEU A 45 -12.19 9.33 -15.18
CA LEU A 45 -11.36 10.18 -16.03
C LEU A 45 -12.22 10.81 -17.13
N GLY A 46 -11.88 12.05 -17.49
CA GLY A 46 -12.46 12.81 -18.58
C GLY A 46 -11.67 12.64 -19.87
N LYS A 47 -11.55 13.73 -20.63
CA LYS A 47 -10.72 13.76 -21.84
C LYS A 47 -9.24 13.71 -21.48
N GLN A 48 -8.44 13.18 -22.41
CA GLN A 48 -7.00 13.39 -22.39
C GLN A 48 -6.70 14.87 -22.61
N LEU A 49 -5.77 15.40 -21.84
CA LEU A 49 -5.28 16.76 -21.93
C LEU A 49 -4.05 16.78 -22.85
N GLU A 50 -3.92 17.83 -23.65
CA GLU A 50 -2.70 18.02 -24.43
C GLU A 50 -1.53 18.30 -23.50
N ASN A 51 -0.47 17.48 -23.55
CA ASN A 51 0.65 17.55 -22.62
C ASN A 51 1.49 18.83 -22.83
N PRO A 52 1.52 19.80 -21.89
CA PRO A 52 2.35 21.00 -22.01
C PRO A 52 3.84 20.71 -21.84
N TYR A 53 4.20 19.65 -21.11
CA TYR A 53 5.60 19.29 -20.81
C TYR A 53 6.23 18.34 -21.83
N SER A 54 5.51 17.98 -22.90
CA SER A 54 6.13 17.24 -23.99
C SER A 54 7.25 18.08 -24.60
N VAL A 55 8.35 17.44 -25.01
CA VAL A 55 9.46 18.13 -25.67
C VAL A 55 8.97 18.93 -26.88
N GLU A 56 8.00 18.38 -27.63
CA GLU A 56 7.36 19.07 -28.74
C GLU A 56 6.70 20.40 -28.32
N ASN A 57 5.84 20.37 -27.31
CA ASN A 57 5.10 21.57 -26.89
C ASN A 57 5.99 22.58 -26.16
N MET A 58 7.00 22.10 -25.41
CA MET A 58 8.01 22.99 -24.81
C MET A 58 8.87 23.67 -25.88
N ARG A 59 9.21 22.99 -26.99
CA ARG A 59 9.90 23.62 -28.14
C ARG A 59 9.02 24.66 -28.84
N LYS A 60 7.73 24.36 -29.06
CA LYS A 60 6.77 25.34 -29.61
C LYS A 60 6.67 26.58 -28.71
N ALA A 61 6.53 26.39 -27.41
CA ALA A 61 6.48 27.48 -26.43
C ALA A 61 7.76 28.33 -26.45
N LEU A 62 8.94 27.69 -26.48
CA LEU A 62 10.22 28.41 -26.59
C LEU A 62 10.32 29.21 -27.89
N ALA A 63 9.90 28.65 -29.01
CA ALA A 63 9.92 29.33 -30.31
C ALA A 63 9.01 30.58 -30.32
N GLU A 64 7.81 30.51 -29.73
CA GLU A 64 6.92 31.66 -29.60
C GLU A 64 7.48 32.73 -28.65
N LEU A 65 8.13 32.33 -27.55
CA LEU A 65 8.80 33.27 -26.64
C LEU A 65 10.00 33.97 -27.28
N LYS A 66 10.80 33.25 -28.08
CA LYS A 66 11.90 33.83 -28.87
C LYS A 66 11.34 34.81 -29.93
N SER A 67 10.25 34.47 -30.60
CA SER A 67 9.64 35.30 -31.66
C SER A 67 8.94 36.56 -31.14
N SER A 68 8.35 36.51 -29.94
CA SER A 68 7.66 37.64 -29.32
C SER A 68 8.61 38.67 -28.67
N ASN A 69 9.94 38.43 -28.72
CA ASN A 69 10.96 39.21 -28.02
C ASN A 69 10.68 39.36 -26.50
N ALA A 70 9.88 38.44 -25.94
CA ALA A 70 9.52 38.42 -24.53
C ALA A 70 10.70 37.99 -23.65
N LEU A 71 11.67 37.31 -24.25
CA LEU A 71 12.93 36.89 -23.63
C LEU A 71 13.98 37.97 -23.83
N LYS A 72 14.43 38.60 -22.74
CA LYS A 72 15.67 39.40 -22.77
C LYS A 72 16.85 38.45 -22.95
N SER A 73 17.84 38.82 -23.77
CA SER A 73 19.06 38.04 -24.02
C SER A 73 19.84 37.68 -22.75
N SER A 74 19.59 38.35 -21.62
CA SER A 74 20.16 38.02 -20.32
C SER A 74 19.58 36.77 -19.65
N PHE A 75 18.46 36.21 -20.14
CA PHE A 75 17.77 35.07 -19.52
C PHE A 75 18.11 33.72 -20.14
N ILE A 76 18.57 33.69 -21.39
CA ILE A 76 18.81 32.45 -22.13
C ILE A 76 20.14 32.58 -22.87
N ASP A 77 20.95 31.52 -22.83
CA ASP A 77 22.07 31.34 -23.74
C ASP A 77 21.54 31.15 -25.16
N ASP A 78 22.10 31.83 -26.16
CA ASP A 78 21.58 31.81 -27.54
C ASP A 78 21.49 30.37 -28.10
N ASP A 79 22.35 29.48 -27.60
CA ASP A 79 22.46 28.06 -27.95
C ASP A 79 21.57 27.12 -27.11
N PHE A 80 20.70 27.65 -26.24
CA PHE A 80 19.82 26.81 -25.42
C PHE A 80 18.75 26.11 -26.26
N GLU A 81 18.71 24.77 -26.13
CA GLU A 81 17.73 23.89 -26.73
C GLU A 81 16.99 23.05 -25.68
N ILE A 82 15.74 22.70 -26.01
CA ILE A 82 14.93 21.80 -25.19
C ILE A 82 15.28 20.36 -25.57
N GLU A 83 15.80 19.63 -24.60
CA GLU A 83 16.17 18.21 -24.71
C GLU A 83 15.26 17.33 -23.84
N THR A 84 15.32 16.01 -24.04
CA THR A 84 14.54 15.08 -23.23
C THR A 84 15.19 14.93 -21.85
N THR A 85 14.47 15.32 -20.81
CA THR A 85 14.92 15.19 -19.41
C THR A 85 14.31 13.99 -18.71
N HIS A 86 13.13 13.55 -19.17
CA HIS A 86 12.35 12.48 -18.55
C HIS A 86 11.50 11.77 -19.61
N LEU A 87 11.08 10.55 -19.29
CA LEU A 87 10.16 9.76 -20.09
C LEU A 87 8.89 9.51 -19.27
N TYR A 88 7.74 9.83 -19.85
CA TYR A 88 6.44 9.38 -19.35
C TYR A 88 6.19 7.96 -19.85
N VAL A 89 6.07 7.00 -18.94
CA VAL A 89 5.97 5.59 -19.29
C VAL A 89 4.84 4.90 -18.52
N ARG A 90 4.34 3.81 -19.09
CA ARG A 90 3.43 2.88 -18.38
C ARG A 90 3.91 1.45 -18.49
N PHE A 91 3.68 0.68 -17.44
CA PHE A 91 3.99 -0.75 -17.35
C PHE A 91 2.70 -1.56 -17.20
N LEU A 92 2.65 -2.76 -17.77
CA LEU A 92 1.56 -3.73 -17.58
C LEU A 92 2.11 -4.99 -16.91
N PRO A 93 2.17 -5.04 -15.56
CA PRO A 93 2.61 -6.22 -14.84
C PRO A 93 1.63 -7.38 -15.05
N LYS A 94 2.14 -8.56 -15.40
CA LYS A 94 1.29 -9.75 -15.56
C LYS A 94 0.90 -10.41 -14.23
N ASN A 95 1.63 -10.11 -13.16
CA ASN A 95 1.42 -10.67 -11.82
C ASN A 95 2.00 -9.75 -10.73
N GLU A 96 1.72 -10.09 -9.47
CA GLU A 96 2.16 -9.29 -8.33
C GLU A 96 3.69 -9.29 -8.16
N GLU A 97 4.41 -10.32 -8.64
CA GLU A 97 5.88 -10.35 -8.60
C GLU A 97 6.48 -9.24 -9.47
N GLU A 98 5.98 -9.07 -10.70
CA GLU A 98 6.36 -7.97 -11.58
C GLU A 98 5.94 -6.61 -11.00
N LEU A 99 4.74 -6.50 -10.42
CA LEU A 99 4.32 -5.25 -9.77
C LEU A 99 5.23 -4.90 -8.59
N ASN A 100 5.65 -5.89 -7.81
CA ASN A 100 6.57 -5.69 -6.71
C ASN A 100 7.96 -5.30 -7.20
N LEU A 101 8.42 -5.84 -8.34
CA LEU A 101 9.70 -5.44 -8.96
C LEU A 101 9.68 -3.95 -9.30
N LEU A 102 8.59 -3.44 -9.89
CA LEU A 102 8.43 -2.00 -10.14
C LEU A 102 8.49 -1.18 -8.84
N LYS A 103 7.77 -1.62 -7.81
CA LYS A 103 7.72 -0.93 -6.51
C LYS A 103 9.01 -1.03 -5.67
N GLN A 104 10.02 -1.79 -6.09
CA GLN A 104 11.32 -1.81 -5.41
C GLN A 104 12.05 -0.47 -5.55
N ASP A 105 11.86 0.21 -6.68
CA ASP A 105 12.37 1.57 -6.83
C ASP A 105 11.48 2.55 -6.04
N THR A 106 11.95 2.90 -4.84
CA THR A 106 11.23 3.79 -3.93
C THR A 106 11.31 5.28 -4.28
N LEU A 107 12.13 5.63 -5.28
CA LEU A 107 12.24 6.97 -5.84
C LEU A 107 11.12 7.23 -6.86
N LEU A 108 10.64 6.18 -7.54
CA LEU A 108 9.56 6.29 -8.51
C LEU A 108 8.17 6.42 -7.86
N HIS A 109 7.28 7.11 -8.57
CA HIS A 109 5.91 7.34 -8.17
C HIS A 109 4.93 6.69 -9.15
N PHE A 110 4.52 5.46 -8.85
CA PHE A 110 3.52 4.75 -9.65
C PHE A 110 2.09 5.21 -9.34
N TYR A 111 1.29 5.29 -10.41
CA TYR A 111 -0.14 5.56 -10.44
C TYR A 111 -0.86 4.49 -11.25
N ASP A 112 -2.09 4.18 -10.87
CA ASP A 112 -2.99 3.26 -11.58
C ASP A 112 -3.73 3.93 -12.75
N TYR A 113 -3.74 5.26 -12.81
CA TYR A 113 -4.37 6.05 -13.87
C TYR A 113 -3.35 6.91 -14.64
N PRO A 114 -3.64 7.26 -15.91
CA PRO A 114 -2.81 8.15 -16.72
C PRO A 114 -2.75 9.57 -16.14
N LEU A 115 -1.56 10.17 -16.22
CA LEU A 115 -1.21 11.44 -15.58
C LEU A 115 -1.71 12.67 -16.36
N ASP A 116 -2.08 12.49 -17.62
CA ASP A 116 -2.45 13.49 -18.62
C ASP A 116 -3.95 13.47 -18.94
N TYR A 117 -4.79 13.07 -18.00
CA TYR A 117 -6.25 13.08 -18.12
C TYR A 117 -6.90 13.99 -17.09
N GLU A 118 -8.05 14.56 -17.45
CA GLU A 118 -8.93 15.22 -16.48
C GLU A 118 -9.46 14.19 -15.47
N ILE A 119 -9.49 14.56 -14.18
CA ILE A 119 -10.20 13.79 -13.16
C ILE A 119 -11.57 14.43 -13.00
N VAL A 120 -12.58 13.82 -13.60
CA VAL A 120 -13.97 14.32 -13.55
C VAL A 120 -14.60 14.03 -12.19
N SER A 121 -14.37 12.83 -11.67
CA SER A 121 -14.82 12.43 -10.35
C SER A 121 -13.70 11.71 -9.60
N PRO A 122 -13.20 12.25 -8.48
CA PRO A 122 -12.21 11.55 -7.67
C PRO A 122 -12.86 10.35 -6.97
N GLY A 123 -12.23 9.18 -7.11
CA GLY A 123 -12.64 7.95 -6.43
C GLY A 123 -11.63 7.44 -5.41
N ILE A 124 -11.81 6.19 -4.99
CA ILE A 124 -10.93 5.48 -4.04
C ILE A 124 -10.03 4.42 -4.71
N CYS A 125 -10.22 4.19 -6.00
CA CYS A 125 -9.36 3.37 -6.86
C CYS A 125 -9.57 3.75 -8.33
N TYR A 126 -8.73 3.21 -9.21
CA TYR A 126 -8.95 3.23 -10.64
C TYR A 126 -8.54 1.89 -11.25
N HIS A 127 -9.26 1.46 -12.27
CA HIS A 127 -8.91 0.33 -13.11
C HIS A 127 -9.21 0.72 -14.56
N ASP A 128 -8.22 0.55 -15.44
CA ASP A 128 -8.39 0.81 -16.86
C ASP A 128 -9.55 -0.05 -17.43
N PRO A 129 -10.62 0.57 -17.96
CA PRO A 129 -11.81 -0.13 -18.41
C PRO A 129 -11.58 -1.01 -19.65
N THR A 130 -10.43 -0.89 -20.30
CA THR A 130 -10.04 -1.75 -21.44
C THR A 130 -9.45 -3.09 -20.98
N LEU A 131 -9.13 -3.23 -19.70
CA LEU A 131 -8.56 -4.44 -19.10
C LEU A 131 -9.62 -5.20 -18.29
N PRO A 132 -9.58 -6.55 -18.26
CA PRO A 132 -10.43 -7.31 -17.35
C PRO A 132 -10.18 -6.93 -15.88
N ASP A 133 -11.23 -6.92 -15.04
CA ASP A 133 -11.11 -6.61 -13.59
C ASP A 133 -10.29 -7.65 -12.81
N THR A 134 -9.93 -8.77 -13.46
CA THR A 134 -9.14 -9.87 -12.91
C THR A 134 -7.64 -9.67 -13.04
N VAL A 135 -7.17 -8.64 -13.75
CA VAL A 135 -5.75 -8.39 -13.98
C VAL A 135 -5.26 -7.13 -13.27
N ILE A 136 -3.94 -6.99 -13.12
CA ILE A 136 -3.33 -5.76 -12.63
C ILE A 136 -3.43 -4.71 -13.73
N THR A 137 -3.92 -3.51 -13.37
CA THR A 137 -4.04 -2.39 -14.30
C THR A 137 -2.69 -1.75 -14.64
N TRP A 138 -2.66 -0.91 -15.66
CA TRP A 138 -1.47 -0.15 -16.05
C TRP A 138 -0.87 0.64 -14.87
N GLN A 139 0.45 0.66 -14.80
CA GLN A 139 1.20 1.41 -13.81
C GLN A 139 1.98 2.54 -14.50
N TYR A 140 1.51 3.77 -14.32
CA TYR A 140 2.06 4.99 -14.92
C TYR A 140 3.11 5.60 -14.01
N THR A 141 4.23 6.04 -14.57
CA THR A 141 5.30 6.74 -13.85
C THR A 141 6.12 7.60 -14.81
N VAL A 142 7.04 8.37 -14.24
CA VAL A 142 8.03 9.18 -14.94
C VAL A 142 9.42 8.67 -14.57
N VAL A 143 10.30 8.50 -15.54
CA VAL A 143 11.67 7.96 -15.35
C VAL A 143 12.70 8.83 -16.07
N ALA A 144 13.97 8.69 -15.73
CA ALA A 144 15.07 9.34 -16.43
C ALA A 144 15.23 8.80 -17.88
N PRO A 145 15.86 9.54 -18.82
CA PRO A 145 15.99 9.12 -20.21
C PRO A 145 16.82 7.85 -20.40
N ASP A 146 17.77 7.61 -19.49
CA ASP A 146 18.66 6.46 -19.46
C ASP A 146 18.18 5.34 -18.51
N TYR A 147 16.90 5.38 -18.09
CA TYR A 147 16.33 4.40 -17.18
C TYR A 147 16.44 2.97 -17.72
N ASN A 148 17.01 2.07 -16.90
CA ASN A 148 17.14 0.67 -17.25
C ASN A 148 15.81 -0.07 -17.01
N PHE A 149 15.01 -0.21 -18.06
CA PHE A 149 13.70 -0.86 -17.98
C PHE A 149 13.80 -2.34 -17.54
N PRO A 150 13.02 -2.78 -16.55
CA PRO A 150 12.92 -4.19 -16.22
C PRO A 150 12.22 -4.95 -17.35
N THR A 151 12.38 -6.28 -17.38
CA THR A 151 11.70 -7.18 -18.33
C THR A 151 10.20 -7.33 -18.03
N ILE A 152 9.48 -6.22 -18.08
CA ILE A 152 8.03 -6.07 -17.90
C ILE A 152 7.52 -5.32 -19.14
N THR A 153 6.35 -5.72 -19.65
CA THR A 153 5.69 -5.03 -20.77
C THR A 153 5.53 -3.54 -20.43
N HIS A 154 6.04 -2.66 -21.29
CA HIS A 154 6.00 -1.23 -21.07
C HIS A 154 5.89 -0.45 -22.38
N GLU A 155 5.44 0.79 -22.26
CA GLU A 155 5.30 1.74 -23.37
C GLU A 155 5.81 3.12 -22.94
N ILE A 156 6.57 3.76 -23.82
CA ILE A 156 6.93 5.18 -23.69
C ILE A 156 5.81 5.99 -24.33
N LEU A 157 5.16 6.83 -23.53
CA LEU A 157 4.01 7.63 -23.92
C LEU A 157 4.42 9.02 -24.40
N SER A 158 5.48 9.60 -23.82
CA SER A 158 5.94 10.94 -24.18
C SER A 158 7.37 11.19 -23.69
N GLU A 159 8.17 11.89 -24.51
CA GLU A 159 9.40 12.54 -24.07
C GLU A 159 9.05 13.86 -23.39
N LEU A 160 9.58 14.07 -22.19
CA LEU A 160 9.26 15.22 -21.35
C LEU A 160 10.46 16.14 -21.13
N PHE A 161 10.18 17.43 -21.05
CA PHE A 161 11.09 18.42 -20.48
C PHE A 161 10.51 18.91 -19.15
N LEU A 162 11.07 18.40 -18.05
CA LEU A 162 10.75 18.78 -16.68
C LEU A 162 11.99 19.46 -16.07
N ILE A 163 11.76 20.57 -15.41
CA ILE A 163 12.83 21.35 -14.80
C ILE A 163 13.00 20.82 -13.38
N GLU A 164 14.11 20.14 -13.13
CA GLU A 164 14.47 19.70 -11.78
C GLU A 164 14.93 20.91 -10.97
N GLU A 165 14.21 21.21 -9.88
CA GLU A 165 14.65 22.17 -8.90
C GLU A 165 15.82 21.56 -8.13
N LYS A 166 17.06 21.93 -8.48
CA LYS A 166 18.21 21.63 -7.63
C LYS A 166 17.98 22.29 -6.27
N ASP A 167 18.15 21.50 -5.21
CA ASP A 167 17.97 21.93 -3.83
C ASP A 167 18.60 23.31 -3.57
N GLU A 168 17.82 24.19 -2.91
CA GLU A 168 18.20 25.56 -2.52
C GLU A 168 19.44 25.61 -1.60
N ASP A 169 19.91 24.47 -1.10
CA ASP A 169 21.14 24.35 -0.29
C ASP A 169 22.45 24.38 -1.12
N SER A 170 22.35 24.42 -2.44
CA SER A 170 23.51 24.72 -3.27
C SER A 170 23.75 26.24 -3.30
N ASN A 171 24.85 26.68 -2.68
CA ASN A 171 25.39 28.05 -2.71
C ASN A 171 25.83 28.49 -4.14
N LEU A 172 25.01 28.27 -5.16
CA LEU A 172 25.21 28.76 -6.52
C LEU A 172 24.27 29.93 -6.77
N LYS A 173 24.83 31.14 -6.71
CA LYS A 173 24.23 32.41 -7.16
C LYS A 173 23.79 32.44 -8.63
N SER A 174 23.90 31.32 -9.36
CA SER A 174 23.53 31.19 -10.77
C SER A 174 22.08 30.71 -10.99
N ALA A 175 21.44 30.07 -10.00
CA ALA A 175 20.07 29.54 -10.14
C ALA A 175 18.99 30.63 -10.09
N THR A 176 19.23 31.72 -9.34
CA THR A 176 18.26 32.81 -9.14
C THR A 176 17.99 33.65 -10.40
N VAL A 177 18.88 33.59 -11.41
CA VAL A 177 18.80 34.44 -12.62
C VAL A 177 17.84 33.86 -13.67
N ASN A 178 17.58 32.55 -13.68
CA ASN A 178 16.83 31.88 -14.75
C ASN A 178 15.40 31.44 -14.38
N ILE A 179 14.97 31.63 -13.12
CA ILE A 179 13.61 31.30 -12.65
C ILE A 179 12.51 32.00 -13.48
N PRO A 180 12.63 33.31 -13.82
CA PRO A 180 11.60 33.98 -14.61
C PRO A 180 11.41 33.38 -16.00
N PHE A 181 12.48 32.89 -16.63
CA PHE A 181 12.38 32.23 -17.93
C PHE A 181 11.63 30.91 -17.85
N TRP A 182 11.99 30.05 -16.89
CA TRP A 182 11.35 28.75 -16.70
C TRP A 182 9.86 28.88 -16.43
N ASP A 183 9.47 29.85 -15.60
CA ASP A 183 8.07 30.15 -15.32
C ASP A 183 7.34 30.62 -16.59
N MET A 184 7.97 31.49 -17.40
CA MET A 184 7.40 31.96 -18.67
C MET A 184 7.25 30.82 -19.69
N LEU A 185 8.24 29.93 -19.78
CA LEU A 185 8.20 28.78 -20.68
C LEU A 185 7.08 27.81 -20.30
N GLU A 186 6.97 27.46 -19.01
CA GLU A 186 5.88 26.64 -18.50
C GLU A 186 4.52 27.28 -18.75
N ASP A 187 4.38 28.59 -18.51
CA ASP A 187 3.13 29.32 -18.74
C ASP A 187 2.73 29.33 -20.20
N LYS A 188 3.70 29.58 -21.09
CA LYS A 188 3.44 29.58 -22.52
C LYS A 188 3.07 28.18 -23.01
N ALA A 189 3.72 27.14 -22.51
CA ALA A 189 3.37 25.76 -22.84
C ALA A 189 1.97 25.38 -22.34
N LEU A 190 1.58 25.83 -21.14
CA LEU A 190 0.21 25.67 -20.64
C LEU A 190 -0.81 26.45 -21.48
N GLU A 191 -0.46 27.66 -21.93
CA GLU A 191 -1.32 28.50 -22.78
C GLU A 191 -1.60 27.84 -24.13
N ILE A 192 -0.55 27.46 -24.87
CA ILE A 192 -0.70 26.90 -26.23
C ILE A 192 -1.44 25.56 -26.24
N THR A 193 -1.42 24.83 -25.11
CA THR A 193 -2.13 23.55 -24.94
C THR A 193 -3.52 23.72 -24.31
N GLY A 194 -3.96 24.96 -24.04
CA GLY A 194 -5.27 25.24 -23.42
C GLY A 194 -5.40 24.79 -21.96
N ASN A 195 -4.30 24.61 -21.26
CA ASN A 195 -4.22 24.15 -19.86
C ASN A 195 -3.88 25.25 -18.86
N LEU A 196 -3.77 26.50 -19.33
CA LEU A 196 -3.56 27.65 -18.46
C LEU A 196 -4.92 28.12 -17.90
N ASP A 197 -5.05 28.07 -16.57
CA ASP A 197 -6.31 28.40 -15.90
C ASP A 197 -6.56 29.92 -15.92
N GLU A 198 -7.61 30.35 -16.63
CA GLU A 198 -7.91 31.78 -16.86
C GLU A 198 -8.28 32.54 -15.59
N THR A 199 -8.75 31.85 -14.56
CA THR A 199 -9.09 32.47 -13.27
C THR A 199 -7.86 33.03 -12.53
N ASN A 200 -6.65 32.58 -12.91
CA ASN A 200 -5.37 33.11 -12.43
C ASN A 200 -4.82 34.27 -13.30
N ILE A 201 -5.55 34.72 -14.32
CA ILE A 201 -5.12 35.78 -15.26
C ILE A 201 -5.37 37.20 -14.71
N SER A 202 -6.17 37.35 -13.65
CA SER A 202 -6.44 38.67 -13.05
C SER A 202 -5.26 39.18 -12.18
N GLY A 203 -4.19 39.61 -12.85
CA GLY A 203 -3.18 40.49 -12.28
C GLY A 203 -1.84 39.84 -11.93
N GLY A 204 -1.07 39.42 -12.94
CA GLY A 204 0.38 39.23 -12.84
C GLY A 204 0.83 37.80 -12.56
N VAL A 205 0.75 36.94 -13.58
CA VAL A 205 1.25 35.55 -13.60
C VAL A 205 2.75 35.44 -13.24
N LEU A 206 3.52 36.53 -13.38
CA LEU A 206 4.90 36.66 -12.91
C LEU A 206 5.06 36.72 -11.36
N LYS A 207 3.99 36.53 -10.56
CA LYS A 207 4.02 36.69 -9.09
C LYS A 207 3.48 35.52 -8.27
N ALA A 208 3.02 34.43 -8.87
CA ALA A 208 2.55 33.28 -8.08
C ALA A 208 3.75 32.66 -7.34
N SER A 209 3.89 32.94 -6.05
CA SER A 209 4.94 32.33 -5.23
C SER A 209 4.77 30.82 -5.21
N LYS A 210 5.86 30.07 -5.08
CA LYS A 210 5.76 28.64 -4.81
C LYS A 210 5.15 28.42 -3.42
N TRP A 211 4.39 27.35 -3.29
CA TRP A 211 3.79 26.94 -2.03
C TRP A 211 4.10 25.46 -1.79
N ARG A 212 4.37 25.10 -0.53
CA ARG A 212 4.65 23.72 -0.13
C ARG A 212 3.33 23.04 0.25
N PRO A 213 2.91 21.96 -0.43
CA PRO A 213 1.73 21.20 -0.04
C PRO A 213 1.80 20.69 1.39
N ALA A 214 0.75 20.96 2.16
CA ALA A 214 0.68 20.67 3.59
C ALA A 214 -0.78 20.53 4.02
N GLY A 215 -1.00 20.15 5.28
CA GLY A 215 -2.34 20.10 5.85
C GLY A 215 -2.45 19.07 6.95
N ARG A 216 -3.65 18.51 7.13
CA ARG A 216 -3.96 17.58 8.22
C ARG A 216 -4.96 16.52 7.78
N ILE A 217 -4.69 15.26 8.09
CA ILE A 217 -5.58 14.12 7.82
C ILE A 217 -6.08 13.53 9.13
N THR A 218 -7.40 13.50 9.28
CA THR A 218 -8.11 12.82 10.37
C THR A 218 -9.16 11.85 9.83
N ALA A 219 -9.63 10.94 10.68
CA ALA A 219 -10.84 10.17 10.43
C ALA A 219 -11.71 10.13 11.69
N ASN A 220 -12.97 10.53 11.58
CA ASN A 220 -13.85 10.81 12.72
C ASN A 220 -13.17 11.67 13.78
N GLY A 221 -12.52 12.76 13.36
CA GLY A 221 -11.78 13.69 14.22
C GLY A 221 -10.46 13.16 14.81
N ARG A 222 -10.14 11.88 14.61
CA ARG A 222 -8.90 11.25 15.10
C ARG A 222 -7.76 11.44 14.10
N ALA A 223 -6.59 11.89 14.57
CA ALA A 223 -5.37 11.94 13.76
C ALA A 223 -4.99 10.57 13.21
N ILE A 224 -4.78 10.48 11.88
CA ILE A 224 -4.27 9.25 11.25
C ILE A 224 -2.78 9.44 11.01
N VAL A 225 -1.97 8.62 11.66
CA VAL A 225 -0.51 8.79 11.74
C VAL A 225 0.18 8.00 10.63
N GLY A 226 1.20 8.60 10.03
CA GLY A 226 2.02 7.96 9.00
C GLY A 226 1.32 7.71 7.66
N CYS A 227 0.20 8.36 7.37
CA CYS A 227 -0.42 8.32 6.03
C CYS A 227 0.54 8.90 4.99
N LYS A 228 0.66 8.24 3.82
CA LYS A 228 1.37 8.80 2.67
C LYS A 228 0.43 9.74 1.92
N VAL A 229 0.72 11.03 1.98
CA VAL A 229 -0.01 12.07 1.23
C VAL A 229 0.83 12.44 0.01
N LYS A 230 0.22 12.47 -1.17
CA LYS A 230 0.85 12.89 -2.42
C LYS A 230 0.19 14.19 -2.88
N ALA A 231 0.99 15.10 -3.43
CA ALA A 231 0.54 16.25 -4.18
C ALA A 231 1.16 16.15 -5.57
N ARG A 232 0.32 16.06 -6.61
CA ARG A 232 0.74 15.83 -7.99
C ARG A 232 0.27 16.96 -8.88
N ARG A 233 1.18 17.50 -9.69
CA ARG A 233 0.84 18.34 -10.83
C ARG A 233 1.47 17.73 -12.08
N TRP A 234 0.63 17.26 -13.01
CA TRP A 234 1.07 16.55 -14.22
C TRP A 234 2.04 15.41 -13.88
N PHE A 235 3.30 15.54 -14.30
CA PHE A 235 4.37 14.54 -14.18
C PHE A 235 5.22 14.72 -12.92
N THR A 236 5.03 15.82 -12.17
CA THR A 236 5.76 16.08 -10.93
C THR A 236 4.92 15.70 -9.73
N THR A 237 5.53 14.96 -8.80
CA THR A 237 4.88 14.49 -7.57
C THR A 237 5.77 14.78 -6.38
N HIS A 238 5.18 15.36 -5.35
CA HIS A 238 5.77 15.49 -4.02
C HIS A 238 4.96 14.67 -3.02
N ARG A 239 5.62 14.19 -1.96
CA ARG A 239 4.97 13.39 -0.93
C ARG A 239 5.32 13.88 0.47
N GLY A 240 4.40 13.66 1.40
CA GLY A 240 4.58 13.90 2.82
C GLY A 240 4.00 12.75 3.63
N TYR A 241 4.39 12.67 4.90
CA TYR A 241 3.83 11.71 5.84
C TYR A 241 3.21 12.43 7.03
N THR A 242 2.02 11.98 7.44
CA THR A 242 1.36 12.58 8.61
C THR A 242 2.09 12.25 9.91
N ASN A 243 2.22 13.23 10.78
CA ASN A 243 2.80 13.08 12.12
C ASN A 243 1.75 12.63 13.16
N THR A 244 2.10 12.65 14.45
CA THR A 244 1.22 12.23 15.56
C THR A 244 -0.05 13.07 15.72
N GLU A 245 -0.09 14.28 15.15
CA GLU A 245 -1.27 15.15 15.13
C GLU A 245 -2.08 15.03 13.82
N GLY A 246 -1.64 14.17 12.90
CA GLY A 246 -2.22 14.01 11.57
C GLY A 246 -1.73 15.05 10.57
N ARG A 247 -0.78 15.93 10.94
CA ARG A 247 -0.28 17.00 10.06
C ARG A 247 0.79 16.48 9.11
N PHE A 248 0.81 16.95 7.87
CA PHE A 248 1.83 16.61 6.89
C PHE A 248 2.37 17.87 6.19
N SER A 249 3.57 17.75 5.64
CA SER A 249 4.15 18.68 4.66
C SER A 249 4.89 17.84 3.62
N CYS A 250 4.68 18.15 2.34
CA CYS A 250 5.30 17.44 1.24
C CYS A 250 6.74 17.92 1.00
N ASP A 251 7.53 17.05 0.38
CA ASP A 251 8.97 17.24 0.13
C ASP A 251 9.31 18.23 -0.99
N GLY A 252 8.34 18.83 -1.68
CA GLY A 252 8.60 19.92 -2.63
C GLY A 252 7.48 20.94 -2.72
N GLN A 253 7.53 21.80 -3.74
CA GLN A 253 6.64 22.95 -3.88
C GLN A 253 6.03 23.02 -5.29
N PHE A 254 4.90 23.70 -5.41
CA PHE A 254 4.29 24.00 -6.70
C PHE A 254 4.02 25.49 -6.84
N ARG A 255 4.06 25.99 -8.08
CA ARG A 255 3.59 27.34 -8.40
C ARG A 255 2.06 27.41 -8.57
N ARG A 256 1.46 26.30 -9.01
CA ARG A 256 0.02 26.15 -9.31
C ARG A 256 -0.64 25.08 -8.44
N ASP A 257 -1.94 24.95 -8.62
CA ASP A 257 -2.77 23.92 -8.01
C ASP A 257 -2.23 22.52 -8.31
N ALA A 258 -2.28 21.67 -7.30
CA ALA A 258 -1.87 20.28 -7.37
C ALA A 258 -3.03 19.38 -6.92
N ASN A 259 -3.11 18.18 -7.49
CA ASN A 259 -4.04 17.14 -7.08
C ASN A 259 -3.51 16.47 -5.81
N TYR A 260 -4.24 16.60 -4.72
CA TYR A 260 -3.94 15.87 -3.50
C TYR A 260 -4.48 14.44 -3.56
N SER A 261 -3.78 13.51 -2.92
CA SER A 261 -4.33 12.19 -2.61
C SER A 261 -3.68 11.56 -1.39
N VAL A 262 -4.41 10.68 -0.71
CA VAL A 262 -3.83 9.71 0.23
C VAL A 262 -3.67 8.40 -0.52
N LYS A 263 -2.47 7.84 -0.50
CA LYS A 263 -2.24 6.47 -0.97
C LYS A 263 -2.07 5.57 0.26
N TRP A 264 -2.96 4.60 0.40
CA TRP A 264 -3.01 3.73 1.58
C TRP A 264 -1.93 2.63 1.50
N GLU A 265 -0.67 3.02 1.66
CA GLU A 265 0.49 2.12 1.68
C GLU A 265 1.65 2.71 2.51
N ARG A 266 2.51 1.82 3.02
CA ARG A 266 3.81 2.11 3.66
C ARG A 266 4.78 0.97 3.35
N ASN A 267 6.04 1.12 3.77
CA ASN A 267 7.12 0.19 3.45
C ASN A 267 6.84 -1.31 3.72
N TYR A 268 5.93 -1.62 4.65
CA TYR A 268 5.59 -2.99 5.05
C TYR A 268 4.19 -3.44 4.62
N TRP A 269 3.30 -2.55 4.17
CA TRP A 269 1.95 -2.92 3.78
C TRP A 269 1.39 -2.05 2.66
N SER A 270 0.46 -2.60 1.89
CA SER A 270 -0.34 -1.88 0.90
C SER A 270 -1.79 -2.31 1.06
N ILE A 271 -2.68 -1.33 1.22
CA ILE A 271 -4.12 -1.55 1.34
C ILE A 271 -4.71 -1.60 -0.07
N ARG A 272 -5.56 -2.60 -0.30
CA ARG A 272 -6.22 -2.85 -1.57
C ARG A 272 -7.70 -2.52 -1.47
N SER A 273 -8.27 -1.97 -2.54
CA SER A 273 -9.70 -1.67 -2.67
C SER A 273 -10.56 -2.90 -3.01
N GLY A 274 -10.01 -4.09 -2.79
CA GLY A 274 -10.50 -5.38 -3.23
C GLY A 274 -9.31 -6.32 -3.44
N THR A 275 -9.34 -7.13 -4.50
CA THR A 275 -8.29 -8.12 -4.79
C THR A 275 -7.02 -7.49 -5.38
N TRP A 276 -7.15 -6.61 -6.38
CA TRP A 276 -6.01 -6.07 -7.15
C TRP A 276 -5.80 -4.56 -6.98
N GLY A 277 -6.90 -3.79 -6.91
CA GLY A 277 -6.88 -2.32 -6.91
C GLY A 277 -6.13 -1.73 -5.72
N GLN A 278 -5.30 -0.72 -5.95
CA GLN A 278 -4.70 0.06 -4.89
C GLN A 278 -5.76 0.97 -4.25
N ALA A 279 -5.85 0.98 -2.93
CA ALA A 279 -6.74 1.89 -2.23
C ALA A 279 -6.14 3.31 -2.16
N TYR A 280 -6.95 4.30 -2.50
CA TYR A 280 -6.66 5.73 -2.42
C TYR A 280 -7.77 6.48 -1.67
N TYR A 281 -7.46 7.72 -1.31
CA TYR A 281 -8.43 8.81 -1.21
C TYR A 281 -7.97 9.88 -2.19
N ASN A 282 -8.66 10.06 -3.31
CA ASN A 282 -8.34 11.16 -4.22
C ASN A 282 -8.98 12.45 -3.71
N GLY A 283 -8.13 13.43 -3.40
CA GLY A 283 -8.50 14.72 -2.83
C GLY A 283 -8.73 15.79 -3.90
N PRO A 284 -8.90 17.05 -3.47
CA PRO A 284 -9.12 18.17 -4.38
C PRO A 284 -7.86 18.49 -5.20
N LYS A 285 -8.09 19.10 -6.37
CA LYS A 285 -7.08 19.91 -7.07
C LYS A 285 -7.15 21.33 -6.51
N GLN A 286 -6.13 21.76 -5.78
CA GLN A 286 -6.12 23.10 -5.18
C GLN A 286 -4.71 23.59 -4.89
N ARG A 287 -4.59 24.90 -4.67
CA ARG A 287 -3.44 25.52 -4.00
C ARG A 287 -3.78 25.81 -2.54
N GLY A 288 -2.86 25.44 -1.64
CA GLY A 288 -3.00 25.63 -0.19
C GLY A 288 -3.26 24.34 0.59
N ASP A 289 -3.40 24.50 1.90
CA ASP A 289 -3.45 23.38 2.83
C ASP A 289 -4.67 22.48 2.59
N TRP A 290 -4.44 21.17 2.56
CA TRP A 290 -5.50 20.18 2.50
C TRP A 290 -5.77 19.60 3.89
N ASN A 291 -6.87 20.06 4.50
CA ASN A 291 -7.36 19.55 5.77
C ASN A 291 -8.56 18.62 5.52
N LEU A 292 -8.34 17.32 5.71
CA LEU A 292 -9.34 16.27 5.47
C LEU A 292 -9.75 15.62 6.79
N ASP A 293 -11.06 15.53 7.03
CA ASP A 293 -11.62 14.57 7.99
C ASP A 293 -12.47 13.53 7.24
N ILE A 294 -12.06 12.26 7.34
CA ILE A 294 -12.76 11.15 6.70
C ILE A 294 -13.85 10.66 7.65
N THR A 295 -15.11 10.78 7.24
CA THR A 295 -16.28 10.49 8.12
C THR A 295 -17.12 9.30 7.67
N GLY A 296 -16.81 8.68 6.53
CA GLY A 296 -17.60 7.56 6.00
C GLY A 296 -16.95 6.82 4.83
N GLY A 297 -17.72 5.91 4.23
CA GLY A 297 -17.32 5.11 3.06
C GLY A 297 -16.19 4.12 3.34
N ALA A 298 -15.68 3.47 2.29
CA ALA A 298 -14.53 2.55 2.39
C ALA A 298 -13.26 3.26 2.89
N SER A 299 -13.10 4.55 2.54
CA SER A 299 -12.00 5.40 3.01
C SER A 299 -11.87 5.47 4.53
N LEU A 300 -12.99 5.53 5.26
CA LEU A 300 -12.96 5.49 6.72
C LEU A 300 -12.39 4.16 7.22
N ARG A 301 -12.68 3.05 6.54
CA ARG A 301 -12.18 1.72 6.89
C ARG A 301 -10.69 1.61 6.56
N TYR A 302 -10.26 2.08 5.39
CA TYR A 302 -8.83 2.16 5.02
C TYR A 302 -8.02 2.94 6.05
N ALA A 303 -8.54 4.05 6.56
CA ALA A 303 -7.87 4.85 7.57
C ALA A 303 -7.59 4.07 8.86
N PHE A 304 -8.56 3.28 9.34
CA PHE A 304 -8.39 2.48 10.56
C PHE A 304 -7.60 1.19 10.34
N ILE A 305 -7.66 0.60 9.14
CA ILE A 305 -6.75 -0.49 8.73
C ILE A 305 -5.31 0.02 8.71
N HIS A 306 -5.08 1.18 8.09
CA HIS A 306 -3.77 1.83 8.05
C HIS A 306 -3.27 2.15 9.45
N GLN A 307 -4.12 2.70 10.33
CA GLN A 307 -3.73 3.01 11.71
C GLN A 307 -3.35 1.74 12.49
N ALA A 308 -4.09 0.64 12.33
CA ALA A 308 -3.77 -0.65 12.95
C ALA A 308 -2.41 -1.18 12.46
N ALA A 309 -2.19 -1.17 11.14
CA ALA A 309 -0.91 -1.56 10.56
C ALA A 309 0.23 -0.64 11.06
N TYR A 310 0.04 0.67 11.07
CA TYR A 310 1.06 1.60 11.55
C TYR A 310 1.43 1.37 13.01
N ASP A 311 0.44 1.21 13.89
CA ASP A 311 0.68 0.93 15.30
C ASP A 311 1.39 -0.42 15.50
N TYR A 312 1.05 -1.45 14.73
CA TYR A 312 1.69 -2.77 14.80
C TYR A 312 3.11 -2.77 14.23
N PHE A 313 3.35 -2.18 13.05
CA PHE A 313 4.64 -2.27 12.37
C PHE A 313 5.68 -1.27 12.89
N TYR A 314 5.26 -0.04 13.23
CA TYR A 314 6.21 1.04 13.56
C TYR A 314 6.26 1.40 15.05
N ARG A 315 5.20 1.16 15.82
CA ARG A 315 5.15 1.57 17.24
C ARG A 315 5.31 0.40 18.21
N ASN A 316 4.58 -0.69 17.98
CA ASN A 316 4.57 -1.95 18.74
C ASN A 316 5.16 -1.87 20.17
N PRO A 317 4.45 -1.25 21.13
CA PRO A 317 4.95 -1.10 22.50
C PRO A 317 5.03 -2.44 23.24
N PHE A 318 4.50 -3.52 22.66
CA PHE A 318 4.44 -4.85 23.25
C PHE A 318 5.56 -5.77 22.78
N ASN A 319 6.38 -5.31 21.81
CA ASN A 319 7.52 -6.03 21.25
C ASN A 319 7.16 -7.42 20.69
N THR A 320 5.92 -7.60 20.22
CA THR A 320 5.49 -8.82 19.52
C THR A 320 6.21 -8.97 18.18
N GLN A 321 6.23 -10.17 17.60
CA GLN A 321 6.83 -10.41 16.30
C GLN A 321 6.20 -9.51 15.23
N ILE A 322 7.01 -8.83 14.43
CA ILE A 322 6.51 -8.06 13.29
C ILE A 322 6.06 -9.05 12.20
N PRO A 323 4.84 -8.91 11.64
CA PRO A 323 4.38 -9.74 10.53
C PRO A 323 5.28 -9.53 9.31
N PHE A 324 5.62 -10.59 8.58
CA PHE A 324 6.32 -10.47 7.29
C PHE A 324 7.54 -9.52 7.29
N GLU A 325 8.61 -9.91 7.99
CA GLU A 325 9.88 -9.17 7.93
C GLU A 325 10.33 -8.99 6.47
N LYS A 326 10.47 -7.72 6.06
CA LYS A 326 10.86 -7.33 4.71
C LYS A 326 12.27 -7.86 4.42
N LYS A 327 12.37 -8.94 3.65
CA LYS A 327 13.61 -9.34 2.98
C LYS A 327 13.69 -8.63 1.63
N TRP A 328 14.90 -8.50 1.08
CA TRP A 328 15.13 -7.80 -0.19
C TRP A 328 14.31 -8.35 -1.37
N PHE A 329 13.82 -9.60 -1.28
CA PHE A 329 12.98 -10.27 -2.27
C PHE A 329 11.50 -10.46 -1.85
N ARG A 330 11.07 -9.94 -0.68
CA ARG A 330 9.70 -10.14 -0.16
C ARG A 330 8.91 -8.83 -0.18
N SER A 331 7.66 -8.96 -0.60
CA SER A 331 6.72 -7.88 -0.85
C SER A 331 6.09 -7.32 0.43
N GLU A 332 5.44 -6.16 0.29
CA GLU A 332 4.57 -5.58 1.30
C GLU A 332 3.40 -6.51 1.61
N LEU A 333 2.97 -6.57 2.88
CA LEU A 333 1.73 -7.23 3.27
C LEU A 333 0.54 -6.54 2.59
N LYS A 334 -0.21 -7.30 1.78
CA LYS A 334 -1.41 -6.79 1.10
C LYS A 334 -2.65 -7.02 1.98
N ILE A 335 -3.36 -5.95 2.30
CA ILE A 335 -4.58 -5.98 3.13
C ILE A 335 -5.74 -5.45 2.30
N GLY A 336 -6.71 -6.29 1.95
CA GLY A 336 -7.89 -5.87 1.18
C GLY A 336 -9.08 -5.61 2.08
N TYR A 337 -9.84 -4.57 1.74
CA TYR A 337 -11.17 -4.37 2.30
C TYR A 337 -12.22 -4.61 1.22
N TYR A 338 -13.25 -5.37 1.56
CA TYR A 338 -14.38 -5.71 0.69
C TYR A 338 -15.64 -5.12 1.32
N ASP A 339 -16.32 -4.20 0.61
CA ASP A 339 -17.56 -3.56 1.11
C ASP A 339 -18.81 -4.45 0.94
N LYS A 340 -18.64 -5.75 1.13
CA LYS A 340 -19.71 -6.75 1.18
C LYS A 340 -19.71 -7.47 2.51
N LEU A 341 -20.89 -7.97 2.90
CA LEU A 341 -20.99 -8.86 4.04
C LEU A 341 -20.17 -10.11 3.73
N GLY A 342 -19.26 -10.48 4.64
CA GLY A 342 -18.67 -11.81 4.59
C GLY A 342 -19.75 -12.84 4.92
N GLU A 343 -19.81 -13.93 4.15
CA GLU A 343 -20.85 -14.97 4.29
C GLU A 343 -21.00 -15.43 5.75
N ASP A 344 -19.87 -15.69 6.44
CA ASP A 344 -19.83 -16.11 7.86
C ASP A 344 -18.70 -15.50 8.70
N LYS A 345 -17.90 -14.55 8.17
CA LYS A 345 -16.69 -14.01 8.85
C LYS A 345 -16.50 -12.51 8.59
N ALA A 346 -16.12 -11.76 9.64
CA ALA A 346 -15.83 -10.32 9.54
C ALA A 346 -14.47 -10.00 8.88
N ALA A 347 -13.55 -10.97 8.88
CA ALA A 347 -12.27 -10.94 8.19
C ALA A 347 -11.75 -12.37 8.07
N ASP A 348 -10.82 -12.58 7.16
CA ASP A 348 -10.01 -13.78 7.15
C ASP A 348 -8.57 -13.46 6.73
N PHE A 349 -7.62 -13.92 7.54
CA PHE A 349 -6.29 -14.20 7.06
C PHE A 349 -6.34 -15.51 6.26
N ALA A 350 -5.79 -15.48 5.04
CA ALA A 350 -5.81 -16.63 4.15
C ALA A 350 -4.81 -17.70 4.62
N LYS A 351 -5.20 -18.48 5.65
CA LYS A 351 -4.37 -19.44 6.42
C LYS A 351 -3.71 -20.56 5.58
N TRP A 352 -4.00 -20.68 4.29
CA TRP A 352 -3.63 -21.80 3.41
C TRP A 352 -3.45 -21.40 1.94
N ARG A 353 -3.51 -20.11 1.63
CA ARG A 353 -3.64 -19.65 0.26
C ARG A 353 -2.25 -19.21 -0.19
N ASN A 354 -1.49 -20.20 -0.68
CA ASN A 354 -0.16 -20.13 -1.28
C ASN A 354 0.16 -18.72 -1.75
N TRP A 355 1.32 -18.19 -1.37
CA TRP A 355 2.22 -17.17 -1.99
C TRP A 355 1.73 -16.30 -3.19
N PHE A 356 0.75 -16.75 -3.96
CA PHE A 356 0.12 -16.20 -5.16
C PHE A 356 -1.30 -15.66 -4.96
N THR A 357 -1.90 -15.70 -3.77
CA THR A 357 -3.27 -15.17 -3.58
C THR A 357 -3.29 -13.87 -2.79
N PHE A 358 -3.87 -12.86 -3.41
CA PHE A 358 -3.93 -11.49 -2.90
C PHE A 358 -5.40 -11.10 -2.67
N PRO A 359 -5.71 -10.33 -1.60
CA PRO A 359 -4.80 -9.85 -0.56
C PRO A 359 -4.54 -10.93 0.51
N HIS A 360 -3.45 -10.79 1.26
CA HIS A 360 -3.05 -11.74 2.31
C HIS A 360 -4.03 -11.72 3.50
N ILE A 361 -4.51 -10.52 3.86
CA ILE A 361 -5.57 -10.30 4.83
C ILE A 361 -6.76 -9.72 4.08
N ARG A 362 -7.94 -10.31 4.27
CA ARG A 362 -9.21 -9.79 3.75
C ARG A 362 -10.06 -9.33 4.93
N ILE A 363 -10.56 -8.11 4.86
CA ILE A 363 -11.45 -7.51 5.86
C ILE A 363 -12.77 -7.24 5.16
N TYR A 364 -13.87 -7.75 5.72
CA TYR A 364 -15.20 -7.57 5.14
C TYR A 364 -16.01 -6.58 5.96
N LYS A 365 -17.08 -6.06 5.34
CA LYS A 365 -18.11 -5.33 6.05
C LYS A 365 -18.80 -6.26 7.05
N GLY A 366 -18.96 -5.82 8.30
CA GLY A 366 -19.66 -6.59 9.32
C GLY A 366 -21.17 -6.70 9.01
N GLN A 367 -21.81 -7.80 9.46
CA GLN A 367 -23.25 -8.05 9.31
C GLN A 367 -24.15 -6.95 9.89
N ASN A 368 -23.66 -6.24 10.91
CA ASN A 368 -24.25 -4.96 11.32
C ASN A 368 -23.59 -3.87 10.48
N SER A 369 -24.40 -3.14 9.72
CA SER A 369 -24.03 -2.20 8.65
C SER A 369 -23.06 -1.06 9.03
N ASP A 370 -22.58 -1.01 10.27
CA ASP A 370 -21.40 -0.27 10.70
C ASP A 370 -20.59 -1.12 11.69
N ALA A 371 -19.65 -1.93 11.18
CA ALA A 371 -18.51 -2.28 12.03
C ALA A 371 -17.87 -0.95 12.46
N SER A 372 -18.03 -0.58 13.74
CA SER A 372 -17.42 0.63 14.28
C SER A 372 -15.95 0.70 13.86
N THR A 373 -15.41 1.89 13.68
CA THR A 373 -13.99 2.05 13.31
C THR A 373 -13.04 1.33 14.28
N THR A 374 -13.43 1.24 15.55
CA THR A 374 -12.80 0.40 16.57
C THR A 374 -12.81 -1.09 16.23
N ALA A 375 -13.93 -1.62 15.72
CA ALA A 375 -14.02 -3.01 15.28
C ALA A 375 -13.10 -3.28 14.08
N ILE A 376 -13.07 -2.40 13.07
CA ILE A 376 -12.16 -2.54 11.92
C ILE A 376 -10.69 -2.55 12.36
N TYR A 377 -10.30 -1.60 13.22
CA TYR A 377 -8.96 -1.59 13.81
C TYR A 377 -8.66 -2.89 14.55
N ALA A 378 -9.56 -3.30 15.46
CA ALA A 378 -9.36 -4.47 16.31
C ALA A 378 -9.24 -5.77 15.48
N THR A 379 -10.10 -5.95 14.49
CA THR A 379 -10.04 -7.08 13.55
C THR A 379 -8.76 -7.05 12.74
N THR A 380 -8.32 -5.88 12.27
CA THR A 380 -7.03 -5.76 11.56
C THR A 380 -5.86 -6.22 12.44
N ILE A 381 -5.82 -5.81 13.71
CA ILE A 381 -4.80 -6.28 14.66
C ILE A 381 -4.89 -7.80 14.88
N HIS A 382 -6.09 -8.37 14.98
CA HIS A 382 -6.30 -9.82 15.15
C HIS A 382 -5.66 -10.60 14.00
N GLU A 383 -5.93 -10.20 12.76
CA GLU A 383 -5.36 -10.86 11.58
C GLU A 383 -3.84 -10.62 11.47
N LEU A 384 -3.34 -9.43 11.83
CA LEU A 384 -1.90 -9.17 11.92
C LEU A 384 -1.22 -10.05 12.99
N ALA A 385 -1.89 -10.33 14.11
CA ALA A 385 -1.37 -11.23 15.14
C ALA A 385 -1.30 -12.68 14.66
N HIS A 386 -2.28 -13.14 13.87
CA HIS A 386 -2.19 -14.44 13.16
C HIS A 386 -1.01 -14.48 12.20
N CYS A 387 -0.81 -13.42 11.40
CA CYS A 387 0.34 -13.31 10.49
C CYS A 387 1.68 -13.38 11.23
N ALA A 388 1.82 -12.62 12.31
CA ALA A 388 3.01 -12.59 13.16
C ALA A 388 3.29 -13.96 13.78
N HIS A 389 2.25 -14.61 14.33
CA HIS A 389 2.35 -15.93 14.92
C HIS A 389 2.82 -16.96 13.88
N TRP A 390 2.19 -17.01 12.70
CA TRP A 390 2.61 -17.89 11.61
C TRP A 390 4.08 -17.66 11.22
N GLN A 391 4.48 -16.40 11.02
CA GLN A 391 5.85 -16.03 10.65
C GLN A 391 6.86 -16.49 11.70
N LYS A 392 6.50 -16.41 12.98
CA LYS A 392 7.33 -16.85 14.11
C LYS A 392 7.53 -18.36 14.11
N ILE A 393 6.45 -19.13 13.93
CA ILE A 393 6.52 -20.61 13.86
C ILE A 393 7.38 -21.03 12.68
N VAL A 394 7.15 -20.48 11.49
CA VAL A 394 7.90 -20.84 10.26
C VAL A 394 9.40 -20.53 10.39
N ASN A 395 9.77 -19.47 11.11
CA ASN A 395 11.18 -19.10 11.31
C ASN A 395 11.85 -19.83 12.48
N ALA A 396 11.10 -20.52 13.35
CA ALA A 396 11.66 -21.18 14.51
C ALA A 396 12.51 -22.40 14.11
N LYS A 397 13.73 -22.49 14.67
CA LYS A 397 14.63 -23.64 14.45
C LYS A 397 14.00 -24.92 14.99
N GLY A 398 13.98 -25.97 14.18
CA GLY A 398 13.40 -27.26 14.55
C GLY A 398 11.87 -27.34 14.45
N SER A 399 11.21 -26.29 13.96
CA SER A 399 9.80 -26.39 13.56
C SER A 399 9.66 -27.23 12.29
N ASN A 400 8.55 -27.96 12.15
CA ASN A 400 8.11 -28.48 10.85
C ASN A 400 7.47 -27.39 9.98
N ARG A 401 7.83 -26.12 10.24
CA ARG A 401 7.41 -24.92 9.51
C ARG A 401 5.89 -24.72 9.52
N ILE A 402 5.24 -24.94 8.39
CA ILE A 402 3.84 -24.58 8.17
C ILE A 402 2.90 -25.57 8.88
N SER A 403 3.27 -26.85 8.96
CA SER A 403 2.41 -27.88 9.57
C SER A 403 2.19 -27.67 11.06
N ASP A 404 3.21 -27.22 11.80
CA ASP A 404 3.09 -26.93 13.24
C ASP A 404 2.01 -25.87 13.52
N PHE A 405 1.92 -24.83 12.69
CA PHE A 405 0.87 -23.81 12.83
C PHE A 405 -0.50 -24.30 12.34
N ILE A 406 -0.56 -25.01 11.22
CA ILE A 406 -1.82 -25.51 10.66
C ILE A 406 -2.49 -26.48 11.63
N ASN A 407 -1.72 -27.43 12.17
CA ASN A 407 -2.19 -28.48 13.04
C ASN A 407 -2.40 -28.02 14.49
N ALA A 408 -1.91 -26.83 14.85
CA ALA A 408 -2.19 -26.25 16.16
C ALA A 408 -3.70 -26.05 16.37
N GLU A 409 -4.13 -26.24 17.61
CA GLU A 409 -5.50 -26.05 18.08
C GLU A 409 -6.03 -24.66 17.70
N THR A 410 -7.24 -24.60 17.16
CA THR A 410 -7.89 -23.33 16.79
C THR A 410 -8.01 -22.40 17.98
N LYS A 411 -8.42 -22.94 19.15
CA LYS A 411 -8.51 -22.21 20.41
C LYS A 411 -7.21 -21.50 20.80
N LEU A 412 -6.05 -22.16 20.66
CA LEU A 412 -4.74 -21.56 20.92
C LEU A 412 -4.48 -20.38 19.99
N LYS A 413 -4.67 -20.58 18.67
CA LYS A 413 -4.43 -19.54 17.67
C LYS A 413 -5.35 -18.34 17.87
N GLU A 414 -6.65 -18.58 18.00
CA GLU A 414 -7.66 -17.52 18.13
C GLU A 414 -7.57 -16.79 19.46
N SER A 415 -7.29 -17.51 20.57
CA SER A 415 -7.10 -16.89 21.88
C SER A 415 -5.86 -16.01 21.96
N TRP A 416 -4.75 -16.42 21.32
CA TRP A 416 -3.56 -15.59 21.19
C TRP A 416 -3.87 -14.28 20.44
N ALA A 417 -4.41 -14.40 19.22
CA ALA A 417 -4.73 -13.25 18.37
C ALA A 417 -5.74 -12.29 19.05
N ARG A 418 -6.74 -12.86 19.75
CA ARG A 418 -7.73 -12.10 20.54
C ARG A 418 -7.11 -11.29 21.67
N GLY A 419 -6.07 -11.84 22.31
CA GLY A 419 -5.27 -11.15 23.31
C GLY A 419 -4.55 -9.94 22.74
N VAL A 420 -3.80 -10.14 21.66
CA VAL A 420 -3.08 -9.05 20.97
C VAL A 420 -4.04 -7.96 20.48
N GLN A 421 -5.16 -8.35 19.88
CA GLN A 421 -6.27 -7.46 19.49
C GLN A 421 -6.70 -6.56 20.65
N ARG A 422 -6.96 -7.15 21.83
CA ARG A 422 -7.40 -6.39 23.01
C ARG A 422 -6.34 -5.37 23.43
N GLU A 423 -5.08 -5.78 23.54
CA GLU A 423 -4.02 -4.91 24.08
C GLU A 423 -3.74 -3.72 23.18
N PHE A 424 -3.60 -3.91 21.86
CA PHE A 424 -3.43 -2.80 20.92
C PHE A 424 -4.65 -1.89 20.87
N THR A 425 -5.85 -2.45 20.80
CA THR A 425 -7.08 -1.65 20.72
C THR A 425 -7.29 -0.83 21.99
N THR A 426 -6.98 -1.42 23.17
CA THR A 426 -7.02 -0.71 24.46
C THR A 426 -5.99 0.40 24.52
N ARG A 427 -4.77 0.14 24.03
CA ARG A 427 -3.64 1.08 24.08
C ARG A 427 -3.83 2.28 23.17
N PHE A 428 -4.34 2.06 21.98
CA PHE A 428 -4.40 3.08 20.93
C PHE A 428 -5.81 3.60 20.74
N ILE A 429 -6.83 2.75 20.63
CA ILE A 429 -8.16 3.20 20.19
C ILE A 429 -9.08 3.57 21.35
N SER A 430 -9.33 2.65 22.28
CA SER A 430 -10.29 2.85 23.36
C SER A 430 -9.91 2.05 24.61
N SER A 431 -9.61 2.73 25.71
CA SER A 431 -9.19 2.11 26.98
C SER A 431 -10.24 1.19 27.61
N THR A 432 -11.51 1.35 27.23
CA THR A 432 -12.64 0.53 27.70
C THR A 432 -12.96 -0.62 26.75
N TYR A 433 -12.21 -0.78 25.66
CA TYR A 433 -12.45 -1.85 24.69
C TYR A 433 -12.41 -3.24 25.32
N ARG A 434 -13.45 -4.03 25.08
CA ARG A 434 -13.52 -5.44 25.48
C ARG A 434 -14.01 -6.24 24.27
N PRO A 435 -13.20 -7.17 23.73
CA PRO A 435 -13.68 -8.02 22.66
C PRO A 435 -14.66 -9.07 23.22
N SER A 436 -15.46 -9.67 22.33
CA SER A 436 -16.30 -10.81 22.69
C SER A 436 -15.45 -12.06 22.88
N TYR A 437 -15.82 -12.89 23.86
CA TYR A 437 -15.19 -14.18 24.13
C TYR A 437 -16.24 -15.29 24.00
N HIS A 438 -15.95 -16.29 23.16
CA HIS A 438 -16.85 -17.41 22.89
C HIS A 438 -16.08 -18.53 22.17
N GLY A 439 -16.39 -19.79 22.48
CA GLY A 439 -15.75 -20.95 21.86
C GLY A 439 -14.22 -20.86 21.91
N ASP A 440 -13.60 -20.80 20.73
CA ASP A 440 -12.14 -20.72 20.56
C ASP A 440 -11.51 -19.36 20.92
N TYR A 441 -12.32 -18.31 21.12
CA TYR A 441 -11.87 -16.97 21.46
C TYR A 441 -11.93 -16.74 22.97
N THR A 442 -10.84 -17.02 23.68
CA THR A 442 -10.81 -16.95 25.15
C THR A 442 -10.16 -15.67 25.68
N ALA A 443 -10.36 -15.40 26.98
CA ALA A 443 -9.73 -14.28 27.69
C ALA A 443 -8.37 -14.67 28.31
N ILE A 444 -7.74 -15.76 27.85
CA ILE A 444 -6.56 -16.33 28.50
C ILE A 444 -5.38 -15.36 28.54
N VAL A 445 -5.04 -14.71 27.41
CA VAL A 445 -3.95 -13.74 27.36
C VAL A 445 -4.21 -12.58 28.33
N HIS A 446 -5.43 -12.05 28.33
CA HIS A 446 -5.82 -10.97 29.25
C HIS A 446 -5.67 -11.39 30.72
N SER A 447 -5.95 -12.65 31.04
CA SER A 447 -5.83 -13.21 32.39
C SER A 447 -4.37 -13.44 32.81
N LEU A 448 -3.48 -13.69 31.85
CA LEU A 448 -2.06 -13.93 32.11
C LEU A 448 -1.25 -12.64 32.30
N LEU A 449 -1.62 -11.53 31.65
CA LEU A 449 -0.88 -10.27 31.77
C LEU A 449 -0.78 -9.74 33.22
N PRO A 450 -1.85 -9.72 34.04
CA PRO A 450 -1.77 -9.33 35.46
C PRO A 450 -0.85 -10.21 36.31
N LEU A 451 -0.54 -11.43 35.87
CA LEU A 451 0.43 -12.28 36.57
C LEU A 451 1.89 -11.87 36.33
N GLY A 452 2.13 -10.85 35.50
CA GLY A 452 3.46 -10.33 35.19
C GLY A 452 4.08 -10.91 33.91
N TYR A 453 3.33 -11.69 33.12
CA TYR A 453 3.79 -12.10 31.80
C TYR A 453 3.61 -10.96 30.80
N SER A 454 4.61 -10.73 29.95
CA SER A 454 4.48 -9.82 28.81
C SER A 454 3.90 -10.53 27.58
N LEU A 455 3.30 -9.78 26.65
CA LEU A 455 2.88 -10.36 25.37
C LEU A 455 4.02 -11.04 24.64
N ARG A 456 5.24 -10.48 24.69
CA ARG A 456 6.41 -11.10 24.08
C ARG A 456 6.74 -12.47 24.68
N GLN A 457 6.70 -12.60 26.01
CA GLN A 457 6.94 -13.88 26.67
C GLN A 457 5.89 -14.93 26.26
N LEU A 458 4.61 -14.53 26.26
CA LEU A 458 3.51 -15.40 25.85
C LEU A 458 3.63 -15.83 24.38
N GLU A 459 4.04 -14.93 23.50
CA GLU A 459 4.28 -15.21 22.09
C GLU A 459 5.45 -16.19 21.87
N ASP A 460 6.58 -15.98 22.55
CA ASP A 460 7.76 -16.85 22.47
C ASP A 460 7.46 -18.27 23.00
N ALA A 461 6.50 -18.41 23.92
CA ALA A 461 6.02 -19.71 24.39
C ALA A 461 5.14 -20.47 23.38
N LEU A 462 4.62 -19.81 22.34
CA LEU A 462 3.87 -20.48 21.26
C LEU A 462 4.78 -21.34 20.38
N ILE A 463 6.08 -21.04 20.33
CA ILE A 463 7.03 -21.85 19.57
C ILE A 463 7.03 -23.27 20.14
N SER A 464 6.73 -24.24 19.27
CA SER A 464 6.60 -25.67 19.59
C SER A 464 5.38 -26.04 20.43
N ALA A 465 4.35 -25.18 20.48
CA ALA A 465 3.05 -25.51 21.06
C ALA A 465 1.99 -25.68 19.97
N SER A 466 1.40 -26.87 19.91
CA SER A 466 0.26 -27.20 19.06
C SER A 466 -1.05 -27.25 19.86
N THR A 467 -0.98 -27.34 21.20
CA THR A 467 -2.16 -27.38 22.07
C THR A 467 -2.08 -26.34 23.18
N MET A 468 -3.23 -26.01 23.79
CA MET A 468 -3.28 -25.13 24.97
C MET A 468 -2.39 -25.63 26.11
N ASP A 469 -2.34 -26.94 26.35
CA ASP A 469 -1.50 -27.54 27.40
C ASP A 469 -0.01 -27.45 27.08
N GLU A 470 0.39 -27.64 25.82
CA GLU A 470 1.78 -27.43 25.41
C GLU A 470 2.19 -25.96 25.57
N TRP A 471 1.30 -25.02 25.22
CA TRP A 471 1.56 -23.60 25.42
C TRP A 471 1.73 -23.25 26.91
N LYS A 472 0.83 -23.77 27.76
CA LYS A 472 0.92 -23.69 29.22
C LYS A 472 2.27 -24.17 29.74
N ASN A 473 2.68 -25.36 29.31
CA ASN A 473 3.94 -25.99 29.71
C ASN A 473 5.16 -25.21 29.20
N ASN A 474 5.10 -24.65 27.99
CA ASN A 474 6.13 -23.79 27.44
C ASN A 474 6.27 -22.48 28.24
N ILE A 475 5.17 -21.85 28.65
CA ILE A 475 5.24 -20.65 29.50
C ILE A 475 5.94 -20.99 30.82
N LYS A 476 5.56 -22.11 31.44
CA LYS A 476 6.14 -22.59 32.70
C LYS A 476 7.63 -22.92 32.60
N SER A 477 8.06 -23.52 31.51
CA SER A 477 9.45 -23.98 31.36
C SER A 477 10.38 -22.84 30.96
N LYS A 478 9.91 -21.90 30.13
CA LYS A 478 10.73 -20.81 29.60
C LYS A 478 10.85 -19.62 30.57
N TYR A 479 9.88 -19.41 31.46
CA TYR A 479 9.84 -18.22 32.32
C TYR A 479 9.59 -18.56 33.78
N GLU A 480 10.48 -18.08 34.63
CA GLU A 480 10.26 -18.07 36.08
C GLU A 480 9.31 -16.92 36.45
N ASN A 481 8.30 -17.22 37.26
CA ASN A 481 7.30 -16.27 37.72
C ASN A 481 6.76 -16.70 39.08
N SER A 482 6.70 -15.78 40.05
CA SER A 482 6.22 -16.07 41.42
C SER A 482 4.75 -16.51 41.48
N ASN A 483 3.96 -16.17 40.46
CA ASN A 483 2.54 -16.52 40.33
C ASN A 483 2.31 -17.77 39.47
N LYS A 484 3.35 -18.55 39.17
CA LYS A 484 3.29 -19.77 38.33
C LYS A 484 2.26 -20.79 38.82
N SER A 485 1.97 -20.83 40.12
CA SER A 485 0.93 -21.68 40.71
C SER A 485 -0.49 -21.30 40.28
N GLN A 486 -0.72 -20.05 39.85
CA GLN A 486 -2.02 -19.58 39.35
C GLN A 486 -2.22 -19.89 37.87
N LEU A 487 -1.16 -20.25 37.15
CA LEU A 487 -1.21 -20.46 35.70
C LEU A 487 -2.06 -21.68 35.32
N ASP A 488 -1.99 -22.78 36.07
CA ASP A 488 -2.86 -23.94 35.84
C ASP A 488 -4.33 -23.56 36.01
N ASN A 489 -4.66 -22.89 37.12
CA ASN A 489 -6.02 -22.43 37.39
C ASN A 489 -6.57 -21.49 36.30
N ILE A 490 -5.71 -20.74 35.60
CA ILE A 490 -6.15 -19.88 34.49
C ILE A 490 -6.43 -20.71 33.25
N PHE A 491 -5.53 -21.63 32.88
CA PHE A 491 -5.73 -22.49 31.70
C PHE A 491 -6.93 -23.42 31.88
N ASP A 492 -7.12 -23.99 33.08
CA ASP A 492 -8.25 -24.90 33.36
C ASP A 492 -9.62 -24.21 33.29
N ARG A 493 -9.67 -22.87 33.38
CA ARG A 493 -10.91 -22.08 33.23
C ARG A 493 -11.33 -21.91 31.77
N PHE A 494 -10.41 -22.09 30.82
CA PHE A 494 -10.65 -21.82 29.41
C PHE A 494 -10.63 -23.11 28.63
#